data_AF-A0A6M3XJ08-F1
#
_entry.id   AF-A0A6M3XJ08-F1
#
_cell.length_a   1.000
_cell.length_b   1.000
_cell.length_c   1.000
_cell.angle_alpha   90.00
_cell.angle_beta   90.00
_cell.angle_gamma   90.00
#
_symmetry.space_group_name_H-M   'P 1'
#
loop_
_entity.id
_entity.type
_entity.pdbx_description
1 polymer ?
#
loop_
_entity_poly.entity_id
_entity_poly.type
_entity_poly.pdbx_seq_one_letter_code
_entity_poly.pdbx_strand_id
1 'polypeptide(L)'
;MFKKVLVDIEAIIHLPVVGWSVEQGARDLEDFLRDHRSRDNYRIDIRRTYENHCEFCGYLEDYDADGYPSCCSAAQLEWEATRTEVLS
;
A
#
# COMPACT_ATOMS: atom_id res chain seq x y z
N MET A 1 -15.84 8.09 8.61
CA MET A 1 -14.73 7.24 9.07
C MET A 1 -14.01 6.67 7.85
N PHE A 2 -12.68 6.58 7.91
CA PHE A 2 -11.85 6.07 6.80
C PHE A 2 -11.10 4.82 7.24
N LYS A 3 -11.04 3.82 6.36
CA LYS A 3 -10.34 2.56 6.60
C LYS A 3 -9.09 2.47 5.74
N LYS A 4 -8.04 1.89 6.31
CA LYS A 4 -6.79 1.60 5.60
C LYS A 4 -6.94 0.33 4.76
N VAL A 5 -6.75 0.44 3.45
CA VAL A 5 -6.88 -0.65 2.47
C VAL A 5 -5.52 -0.92 1.85
N LEU A 6 -5.14 -2.19 1.75
CA LEU A 6 -3.96 -2.61 0.99
C LEU A 6 -4.29 -2.53 -0.50
N VAL A 7 -3.62 -1.65 -1.23
CA VAL A 7 -3.91 -1.40 -2.66
C VAL A 7 -2.86 -1.98 -3.58
N ASP A 8 -1.64 -2.20 -3.07
CA ASP A 8 -0.54 -2.76 -3.87
C ASP A 8 0.46 -3.53 -3.01
N ILE A 9 1.10 -4.52 -3.64
CA ILE A 9 2.18 -5.33 -3.07
C ILE A 9 3.28 -5.46 -4.12
N GLU A 10 4.44 -4.91 -3.83
CA GLU A 10 5.64 -5.01 -4.67
C GLU A 10 6.69 -5.90 -3.99
N ALA A 11 7.26 -6.84 -4.75
CA ALA A 11 8.40 -7.64 -4.32
C ALA A 11 9.68 -7.10 -4.98
N ILE A 12 10.62 -6.62 -4.18
CA ILE A 12 11.90 -6.09 -4.66
C ILE A 12 12.98 -7.10 -4.33
N ILE A 13 13.72 -7.49 -5.37
CA ILE A 13 14.73 -8.54 -5.25
C ILE A 13 16.10 -7.92 -5.44
N HIS A 14 16.91 -8.01 -4.38
CA HIS A 14 18.27 -7.53 -4.38
C HIS A 14 19.20 -8.65 -4.86
N LEU A 15 19.79 -8.44 -6.04
CA LEU A 15 20.78 -9.35 -6.61
C LEU A 15 22.13 -9.16 -5.90
N PRO A 16 22.87 -10.24 -5.59
CA PRO A 16 24.22 -10.13 -5.03
C PRO A 16 25.18 -9.49 -6.05
N VAL A 17 25.98 -8.52 -5.61
CA VAL A 17 26.84 -7.68 -6.48
C VAL A 17 28.15 -8.38 -6.90
N VAL A 18 28.31 -9.68 -6.66
CA VAL A 18 29.63 -10.34 -6.78
C VAL A 18 29.86 -10.88 -8.20
N GLY A 19 30.53 -10.09 -9.04
CA GLY A 19 31.18 -10.54 -10.27
C GLY A 19 30.26 -10.97 -11.42
N TRP A 20 28.95 -10.80 -11.30
CA TRP A 20 27.98 -11.13 -12.34
C TRP A 20 27.57 -9.89 -13.13
N SER A 21 27.30 -10.06 -14.43
CA SER A 21 26.62 -9.01 -15.19
C SER A 21 25.16 -8.91 -14.73
N VAL A 22 24.54 -7.74 -14.93
CA VAL A 22 23.12 -7.52 -14.61
C VAL A 22 22.23 -8.52 -15.35
N GLU A 23 22.54 -8.86 -16.60
CA GLU A 23 21.80 -9.86 -17.37
C GLU A 23 21.96 -11.28 -16.84
N GLN A 24 23.15 -11.63 -16.34
CA GLN A 24 23.38 -12.93 -15.71
C GLN A 24 22.57 -13.05 -14.41
N GLY A 25 22.54 -11.98 -13.61
CA GLY A 25 21.72 -11.91 -12.40
C GLY A 25 20.22 -11.94 -12.70
N ALA A 26 19.76 -11.31 -13.78
CA ALA A 26 18.36 -11.35 -14.20
C ALA A 26 17.93 -12.77 -14.63
N ARG A 27 18.77 -13.47 -15.41
CA ARG A 27 18.49 -14.87 -15.80
C ARG A 27 18.47 -15.81 -14.60
N ASP A 28 19.45 -15.67 -13.69
CA ASP A 28 19.49 -16.49 -12.48
C ASP A 28 18.28 -16.23 -11.56
N LEU A 29 17.79 -14.98 -11.55
CA LEU A 29 16.55 -14.63 -10.85
C LEU A 29 15.32 -15.27 -11.49
N GLU A 30 15.18 -15.24 -12.82
CA GLU A 30 14.08 -15.91 -13.52
C GLU A 30 14.05 -17.41 -13.22
N ASP A 31 15.21 -18.05 -13.21
CA ASP A 31 15.35 -19.47 -12.86
C ASP A 31 15.01 -19.72 -11.38
N PHE A 32 15.45 -18.85 -10.47
CA PHE A 32 15.08 -18.91 -9.04
C PHE A 32 13.56 -18.81 -8.82
N LEU A 33 12.90 -17.84 -9.47
CA LEU A 33 11.46 -17.64 -9.36
C LEU A 33 10.67 -18.85 -9.90
N ARG A 34 11.21 -19.54 -10.92
CA ARG A 34 10.60 -20.75 -11.48
C ARG A 34 10.80 -21.99 -10.61
N ASP A 35 11.99 -22.17 -10.03
CA ASP A 35 12.37 -23.41 -9.34
C ASP A 35 11.99 -23.46 -7.85
N HIS A 36 11.40 -22.39 -7.27
CA HIS A 36 10.99 -22.32 -5.84
C HIS A 36 12.08 -22.70 -4.82
N ARG A 37 13.36 -22.82 -5.24
CA ARG A 37 14.45 -23.22 -4.36
C ARG A 37 14.94 -22.00 -3.60
N SER A 38 14.85 -22.04 -2.27
CA SER A 38 15.50 -21.05 -1.41
C SER A 38 16.99 -20.97 -1.74
N ARG A 39 17.44 -19.81 -2.22
CA ARG A 39 18.86 -19.50 -2.43
C ARG A 39 19.23 -18.40 -1.44
N ASP A 40 20.22 -18.66 -0.59
CA ASP A 40 20.63 -17.81 0.53
C ASP A 40 21.19 -16.44 0.12
N ASN A 41 21.48 -16.24 -1.17
CA ASN A 41 22.15 -15.05 -1.68
C ASN A 41 21.18 -13.95 -2.16
N TYR A 42 19.87 -14.21 -2.17
CA TYR A 42 18.86 -13.24 -2.55
C TYR A 42 18.14 -12.70 -1.34
N ARG A 43 17.96 -11.37 -1.31
CA ARG A 43 17.07 -10.71 -0.37
C ARG A 43 15.83 -10.24 -1.11
N ILE A 44 14.66 -10.65 -0.64
CA ILE A 44 13.36 -10.20 -1.13
C ILE A 44 12.77 -9.29 -0.06
N ASP A 45 12.54 -8.03 -0.42
CA ASP A 45 11.79 -7.09 0.41
C ASP A 45 10.37 -6.96 -0.16
N ILE A 46 9.37 -7.13 0.70
CA ILE A 46 7.95 -6.95 0.33
C ILE A 46 7.51 -5.56 0.74
N ARG A 47 7.28 -4.69 -0.24
CA ARG A 47 6.70 -3.36 -0.02
C ARG A 47 5.18 -3.45 -0.16
N ARG A 48 4.48 -2.86 0.81
CA ARG A 48 3.02 -2.82 0.83
C ARG A 48 2.57 -1.38 0.78
N THR A 49 1.73 -1.03 -0.18
CA THR A 49 1.16 0.30 -0.31
C THR A 49 -0.27 0.26 0.21
N TYR A 50 -0.58 1.21 1.09
CA TYR A 50 -1.90 1.33 1.67
C TYR A 50 -2.48 2.71 1.38
N GLU A 51 -3.76 2.74 1.10
CA GLU A 51 -4.54 3.97 0.92
C GLU A 51 -5.69 3.99 1.93
N ASN A 52 -6.11 5.19 2.33
CA ASN A 52 -7.30 5.35 3.16
C ASN A 52 -8.51 5.51 2.25
N HIS A 53 -9.56 4.75 2.50
CA HIS A 53 -10.81 4.80 1.75
C HIS A 53 -11.97 5.10 2.69
N CYS A 54 -12.94 5.88 2.20
CA CYS A 54 -14.18 6.15 2.89
C CYS A 54 -14.95 4.83 3.10
N GLU A 55 -15.40 4.59 4.32
CA GLU A 55 -16.18 3.38 4.63
C GLU A 55 -17.56 3.37 3.96
N PHE A 56 -18.11 4.55 3.66
CA PHE A 56 -19.45 4.69 3.09
C PHE A 56 -19.47 4.60 1.56
N CYS A 57 -18.58 5.34 0.88
CA CYS A 57 -18.58 5.39 -0.59
C CYS A 57 -17.45 4.58 -1.23
N GLY A 58 -16.46 4.11 -0.45
CA GLY A 58 -15.33 3.33 -0.96
C GLY A 58 -14.30 4.13 -1.77
N TYR A 59 -14.51 5.43 -2.01
CA TYR A 59 -13.52 6.29 -2.65
C TYR A 59 -12.39 6.65 -1.70
N LEU A 60 -11.30 7.16 -2.27
CA LEU A 60 -10.14 7.64 -1.52
C LEU A 60 -10.54 8.68 -0.46
N GLU A 61 -9.79 8.67 0.64
CA GLU A 61 -9.87 9.69 1.67
C GLU A 61 -9.59 11.06 1.06
N ASP A 62 -10.57 11.95 1.21
CA ASP A 62 -10.53 13.28 0.66
C ASP A 62 -11.21 14.25 1.63
N TYR A 63 -10.55 15.39 1.83
CA TYR A 63 -10.98 16.46 2.74
C TYR A 63 -10.85 17.81 2.04
N ASP A 64 -11.74 18.74 2.36
CA ASP A 64 -11.59 20.13 1.96
C ASP A 64 -10.56 20.88 2.81
N ALA A 65 -10.41 22.19 2.53
CA ALA A 65 -9.44 23.05 3.22
C ALA A 65 -9.68 23.18 4.73
N ASP A 66 -10.89 22.91 5.21
CA ASP A 66 -11.28 22.99 6.62
C ASP A 66 -11.19 21.62 7.33
N GLY A 67 -10.73 20.58 6.62
CA GLY A 67 -10.64 19.21 7.12
C GLY A 67 -11.98 18.49 7.14
N TYR A 68 -12.96 18.97 6.37
CA TYR A 68 -14.28 18.36 6.24
C TYR A 68 -14.27 17.31 5.12
N PRO A 69 -14.79 16.09 5.36
CA PRO A 69 -14.74 15.04 4.36
C PRO A 69 -15.55 15.42 3.12
N SER A 70 -14.91 15.44 1.95
CA SER A 70 -15.52 15.82 0.67
C SER A 70 -16.00 14.62 -0.15
N CYS A 71 -15.65 13.39 0.26
CA CYS A 71 -15.88 12.17 -0.52
C CYS A 71 -17.36 11.75 -0.67
N CYS A 72 -18.24 11.97 0.32
CA CYS A 72 -19.68 11.71 0.23
C CYS A 72 -20.48 12.31 1.41
N SER A 73 -21.79 12.45 1.24
CA SER A 73 -22.70 12.98 2.26
C SER A 73 -22.80 12.13 3.54
N ALA A 74 -22.65 10.80 3.44
CA ALA A 74 -22.67 9.94 4.61
C ALA A 74 -21.46 10.19 5.53
N ALA A 75 -20.28 10.40 4.95
CA ALA A 75 -19.07 10.74 5.70
C ALA A 75 -19.17 12.12 6.36
N GLN A 76 -19.81 13.06 5.67
CA GLN A 76 -20.11 14.41 6.15
C GLN A 76 -21.01 14.40 7.38
N LEU A 77 -22.15 13.69 7.29
CA LEU A 77 -23.11 13.57 8.39
C LEU A 77 -22.48 12.94 9.64
N GLU A 78 -21.66 11.90 9.47
CA GLU A 78 -20.95 11.27 10.59
C GLU A 78 -19.93 12.23 11.23
N TRP A 79 -19.19 12.98 10.41
CA TRP A 79 -18.21 13.96 10.90
C TRP A 79 -18.88 15.09 11.69
N GLU A 80 -20.04 15.58 11.20
CA GLU A 80 -20.86 16.57 11.91
C GLU A 80 -21.35 16.02 13.25
N ALA A 81 -21.93 14.82 13.25
CA ALA A 81 -22.43 14.16 14.47
C ALA A 81 -21.32 14.00 15.53
N THR A 82 -20.14 13.53 15.11
CA THR A 82 -18.98 13.34 15.99
C THR A 82 -18.52 14.67 16.59
N ARG A 83 -18.52 15.77 15.84
CA ARG A 83 -18.12 17.08 16.35
C ARG A 83 -19.13 17.71 17.28
N THR A 84 -20.43 17.51 17.03
CA THR A 84 -21.47 17.99 17.93
C THR A 84 -21.38 17.29 19.29
N GLU A 85 -21.09 15.99 19.33
CA GLU A 85 -20.91 15.23 20.58
C GLU A 85 -19.66 15.64 21.37
N VAL A 86 -18.57 16.05 20.71
CA VAL A 86 -17.35 16.51 21.40
C VAL A 86 -17.52 17.90 22.03
N LEU A 87 -18.50 18.69 21.57
CA LEU A 87 -18.77 20.05 22.05
C LEU A 87 -19.90 20.13 23.08
N SER A 88 -20.57 19.01 23.39
CA SER A 88 -21.61 18.88 24.42
C SER A 88 -21.06 18.30 25.72
#